data_AF-A0A844BMB6-F1
#
_entry.id   AF-A0A844BMB6-F1
#
_cell.length_a   1.000
_cell.length_b   1.000
_cell.length_c   1.000
_cell.angle_alpha   90.00
_cell.angle_beta   90.00
_cell.angle_gamma   90.00
#
_symmetry.space_group_name_H-M   'P 1'
#
loop_
_entity.id
_entity.type
_entity.pdbx_description
1 polymer ?
#
loop_
_entity_poly.entity_id
_entity_poly.type
_entity_poly.pdbx_seq_one_letter_code
_entity_poly.pdbx_strand_id
1 'polypeptide(L)'
;MYNEFDIYAYLVSQQDMQFFEGDEETATDQLNEMLHYIVDFSEETDTLAQLEEVVRRVLFEWIENPALLELDSEEMQAYITEQLADVRQQDIDEDDPY
;
A
#
# COMPACT_ATOMS: atom_id res chain seq x y z
N MET A 1 -16.20 19.18 -0.75
CA MET A 1 -14.98 18.90 -1.52
C MET A 1 -14.92 17.39 -1.58
N TYR A 2 -15.03 16.80 -2.77
CA TYR A 2 -14.79 15.36 -2.91
C TYR A 2 -13.36 15.13 -2.42
N ASN A 3 -13.15 14.28 -1.41
CA ASN A 3 -11.79 13.87 -1.04
C ASN A 3 -11.34 12.95 -2.17
N GLU A 4 -10.59 13.51 -3.11
CA GLU A 4 -9.83 12.71 -4.07
C GLU A 4 -8.67 12.08 -3.32
N PHE A 5 -8.39 10.80 -3.62
CA PHE A 5 -7.28 10.09 -3.01
C PHE A 5 -5.96 10.75 -3.42
N ASP A 6 -5.15 11.15 -2.43
CA ASP A 6 -3.85 11.81 -2.63
C ASP A 6 -2.73 10.96 -2.02
N ILE A 7 -2.05 10.19 -2.86
CA ILE A 7 -0.96 9.31 -2.41
C ILE A 7 0.22 10.08 -1.82
N TYR A 8 0.43 11.34 -2.24
CA TYR A 8 1.55 12.15 -1.78
C TYR A 8 1.47 12.48 -0.28
N ALA A 9 0.27 12.39 0.31
CA ALA A 9 0.06 12.56 1.74
C ALA A 9 0.66 11.42 2.59
N TYR A 10 0.99 10.27 1.97
CA TYR A 10 1.44 9.05 2.65
C TYR A 10 2.90 8.69 2.38
N LEU A 11 3.58 9.40 1.48
CA LEU A 11 4.98 9.12 1.18
C LEU A 11 5.87 9.36 2.39
N VAL A 12 6.89 8.53 2.49
CA VAL A 12 7.84 8.49 3.61
C VAL A 12 9.21 8.99 3.19
N SER A 13 10.02 9.36 4.18
CA SER A 13 11.41 9.74 4.03
C SER A 13 12.36 8.72 4.65
N GLN A 14 13.65 8.80 4.31
CA GLN A 14 14.70 7.99 4.95
C GLN A 14 14.74 8.17 6.48
N GLN A 15 14.34 9.33 6.99
CA GLN A 15 14.30 9.57 8.43
C GLN A 15 13.24 8.70 9.11
N ASP A 16 12.14 8.40 8.41
CA ASP A 16 11.09 7.51 8.90
C ASP A 16 11.58 6.05 8.92
N MET A 17 12.56 5.71 8.08
CA MET A 17 13.13 4.36 7.91
C MET A 17 14.38 4.07 8.75
N GLN A 18 14.74 4.93 9.70
CA GLN A 18 15.94 4.78 10.54
C GLN A 18 16.09 3.44 11.27
N PHE A 19 14.99 2.68 11.44
CA PHE A 19 14.99 1.38 12.10
C PHE A 19 15.48 0.23 11.20
N PHE A 20 15.64 0.49 9.89
CA PHE A 20 16.22 -0.45 8.92
C PHE A 20 17.77 -0.35 8.83
N GLU A 21 18.41 0.37 9.76
CA GLU A 21 19.87 0.46 10.01
C GLU A 21 20.79 -0.02 8.86
N GLY A 22 21.05 0.84 7.87
CA GLY A 22 21.89 0.56 6.71
C GLY A 22 21.13 0.32 5.40
N ASP A 23 19.83 0.03 5.48
CA ASP A 23 18.94 -0.16 4.34
C ASP A 23 17.87 0.95 4.24
N GLU A 24 18.04 2.10 4.92
CA GLU A 24 17.02 3.15 5.02
C GLU A 24 16.61 3.74 3.67
N GLU A 25 17.57 3.93 2.76
CA GLU A 25 17.34 4.43 1.40
C GLU A 25 16.52 3.43 0.59
N THR A 26 16.98 2.17 0.52
CA THR A 26 16.27 1.08 -0.15
C THR A 26 14.86 0.92 0.40
N ALA A 27 14.73 0.96 1.73
CA ALA A 27 13.45 0.78 2.39
C ALA A 27 12.46 1.92 2.07
N THR A 28 12.97 3.15 2.01
CA THR A 28 12.18 4.32 1.63
C THR A 28 11.72 4.21 0.18
N ASP A 29 12.64 3.88 -0.72
CA ASP A 29 12.36 3.81 -2.15
C ASP A 29 11.34 2.71 -2.46
N GLN A 30 11.55 1.50 -1.92
CA GLN A 30 10.63 0.38 -2.11
C GLN A 30 9.24 0.66 -1.53
N LEU A 31 9.14 1.23 -0.31
CA LEU A 31 7.83 1.55 0.26
C LEU A 31 7.10 2.60 -0.58
N ASN A 32 7.79 3.67 -0.98
CA ASN A 32 7.18 4.71 -1.81
C ASN A 32 6.79 4.17 -3.20
N GLU A 33 7.57 3.26 -3.77
CA GLU A 33 7.24 2.56 -5.02
C GLU A 33 5.95 1.73 -4.85
N MET A 34 5.86 0.94 -3.79
CA MET A 34 4.65 0.18 -3.46
C MET A 34 3.43 1.08 -3.23
N LEU A 35 3.59 2.22 -2.56
CA LEU A 35 2.52 3.20 -2.39
C LEU A 35 2.05 3.77 -3.75
N HIS A 36 2.97 4.01 -4.68
CA HIS A 36 2.61 4.43 -6.03
C HIS A 36 1.86 3.34 -6.81
N TYR A 37 2.23 2.07 -6.64
CA TYR A 37 1.49 0.96 -7.24
C TYR A 37 0.02 0.90 -6.84
N ILE A 38 -0.34 1.36 -5.64
CA ILE A 38 -1.75 1.44 -5.21
C ILE A 38 -2.54 2.34 -6.16
N VAL A 39 -1.96 3.48 -6.57
CA VAL A 39 -2.60 4.39 -7.53
C VAL A 39 -2.60 3.77 -8.93
N ASP A 40 -1.46 3.23 -9.36
CA ASP A 40 -1.32 2.69 -10.72
C ASP A 40 -2.26 1.50 -11.00
N PHE A 41 -2.58 0.71 -9.98
CA PHE A 41 -3.49 -0.43 -10.07
C PHE A 41 -4.90 -0.16 -9.50
N SER A 42 -5.19 1.08 -9.11
CA SER A 42 -6.54 1.48 -8.72
C SER A 42 -7.49 1.47 -9.91
N GLU A 43 -8.76 1.17 -9.64
CA GLU A 43 -9.84 1.16 -10.61
C GLU A 43 -10.79 2.32 -10.34
N GLU A 44 -11.52 2.79 -11.36
CA GLU A 44 -12.49 3.89 -11.21
C GLU A 44 -13.62 3.57 -10.21
N THR A 45 -13.84 2.28 -9.93
CA THR A 45 -14.81 1.78 -8.96
C THR A 45 -14.28 1.74 -7.54
N ASP A 46 -12.97 1.89 -7.33
CA ASP A 46 -12.39 1.88 -5.99
C ASP A 46 -12.82 3.14 -5.22
N THR A 47 -13.25 2.91 -3.99
CA THR A 47 -13.61 4.00 -3.09
C THR A 47 -12.37 4.54 -2.37
N LEU A 48 -12.45 5.80 -1.93
CA LEU A 48 -11.40 6.39 -1.09
C LEU A 48 -11.09 5.53 0.14
N ALA A 49 -12.12 4.99 0.79
CA ALA A 49 -11.97 4.19 2.00
C ALA A 49 -11.17 2.91 1.72
N GLN A 50 -11.39 2.27 0.56
CA GLN A 50 -10.65 1.08 0.14
C GLN A 50 -9.18 1.41 -0.10
N LEU A 51 -8.88 2.48 -0.85
CA LEU A 51 -7.51 2.88 -1.14
C LEU A 51 -6.76 3.29 0.15
N GLU A 52 -7.41 4.04 1.05
CA GLU A 52 -6.84 4.38 2.36
C GLU A 52 -6.60 3.15 3.24
N GLU A 53 -7.45 2.14 3.17
CA GLU A 53 -7.27 0.87 3.87
C GLU A 53 -6.08 0.08 3.32
N VAL A 54 -5.91 0.00 1.99
CA VAL A 54 -4.73 -0.64 1.39
C VAL A 54 -3.45 0.08 1.82
N VAL A 55 -3.41 1.41 1.76
CA VAL A 55 -2.25 2.19 2.25
C VAL A 55 -1.93 1.84 3.70
N ARG A 56 -2.94 1.78 4.57
CA ARG A 56 -2.76 1.45 5.98
C ARG A 56 -2.17 0.05 6.18
N ARG A 57 -2.65 -0.94 5.42
CA ARG A 57 -2.12 -2.32 5.47
C ARG A 57 -0.68 -2.39 5.02
N VAL A 58 -0.36 -1.77 3.88
CA VAL A 58 1.00 -1.75 3.34
C VAL A 58 1.97 -1.09 4.32
N LEU A 59 1.61 0.06 4.88
CA LEU A 59 2.44 0.75 5.89
C LEU A 59 2.64 -0.10 7.16
N PHE A 60 1.60 -0.79 7.62
CA PHE A 60 1.68 -1.64 8.81
C PHE A 60 2.56 -2.88 8.56
N GLU A 61 2.30 -3.60 7.49
CA GLU A 61 3.06 -4.80 7.11
C GLU A 61 4.52 -4.45 6.82
N TRP A 62 4.81 -3.29 6.24
CA TRP A 62 6.18 -2.82 6.02
C TRP A 62 7.00 -2.73 7.30
N ILE A 63 6.38 -2.25 8.39
CA ILE A 63 7.05 -2.11 9.68
C ILE A 63 7.20 -3.47 10.38
N GLU A 64 6.20 -4.32 10.27
CA GLU A 64 6.14 -5.60 11.00
C GLU A 64 6.87 -6.75 10.29
N ASN A 65 7.06 -6.66 8.96
CA ASN A 65 7.61 -7.74 8.15
C ASN A 65 8.85 -7.31 7.35
N PRO A 66 10.06 -7.47 7.92
CA PRO A 66 11.30 -7.07 7.26
C PRO A 66 11.61 -7.89 5.99
N ALA A 67 10.96 -9.04 5.77
CA ALA A 67 11.13 -9.82 4.55
C ALA A 67 10.59 -9.11 3.30
N LEU A 68 9.74 -8.09 3.47
CA LEU A 68 9.24 -7.29 2.35
C LEU A 68 10.35 -6.49 1.65
N LEU A 69 11.48 -6.23 2.31
CA LEU A 69 12.64 -5.60 1.68
C LEU A 69 13.31 -6.48 0.62
N GLU A 70 13.12 -7.80 0.69
CA GLU A 70 13.73 -8.74 -0.23
C GLU A 70 12.94 -8.91 -1.53
N LEU A 71 11.74 -8.29 -1.62
CA LEU A 71 10.89 -8.37 -2.80
C LEU A 71 11.54 -7.65 -3.99
N ASP A 72 11.48 -8.31 -5.15
CA ASP A 72 11.74 -7.65 -6.42
C ASP A 72 10.52 -6.82 -6.90
N SER A 73 10.70 -6.09 -8.00
CA SER A 73 9.66 -5.22 -8.55
C SER A 73 8.40 -5.99 -8.98
N GLU A 74 8.53 -7.20 -9.52
CA GLU A 74 7.37 -8.01 -9.93
C GLU A 74 6.61 -8.51 -8.70
N GLU A 75 7.34 -8.91 -7.66
CA GLU A 75 6.78 -9.34 -6.38
C GLU A 75 6.08 -8.20 -5.63
N MET A 76 6.66 -6.99 -5.63
CA MET A 76 6.02 -5.79 -5.07
C MET A 76 4.71 -5.46 -5.77
N GLN A 77 4.68 -5.52 -7.11
CA GLN A 77 3.44 -5.28 -7.87
C GLN A 77 2.38 -6.35 -7.57
N ALA A 78 2.78 -7.63 -7.50
CA ALA A 78 1.88 -8.72 -7.16
C ALA A 78 1.29 -8.55 -5.76
N TYR A 79 2.12 -8.19 -4.78
CA TYR A 79 1.70 -7.92 -3.40
C TYR A 79 0.64 -6.81 -3.35
N ILE A 80 0.86 -5.66 -4.01
CA ILE A 80 -0.09 -4.55 -4.00
C ILE A 80 -1.39 -4.91 -4.72
N THR A 81 -1.30 -5.64 -5.83
CA THR A 81 -2.48 -6.10 -6.57
C THR A 81 -3.33 -7.05 -5.70
N GLU A 82 -2.70 -7.93 -4.92
CA GLU A 82 -3.39 -8.81 -3.96
C GLU A 82 -4.09 -8.00 -2.86
N GLN A 83 -3.41 -7.01 -2.26
CA GLN A 83 -4.02 -6.16 -1.23
C GLN A 83 -5.24 -5.38 -1.75
N LEU A 84 -5.18 -4.85 -2.97
CA LEU A 84 -6.32 -4.20 -3.62
C LEU A 84 -7.46 -5.19 -3.85
N ALA A 85 -7.17 -6.37 -4.39
CA ALA A 85 -8.18 -7.41 -4.63
C ALA A 85 -8.87 -7.88 -3.34
N ASP A 86 -8.12 -7.99 -2.24
CA ASP A 86 -8.66 -8.38 -0.95
C ASP A 86 -9.61 -7.32 -0.37
N VAL A 87 -9.21 -6.05 -0.39
CA VAL A 87 -10.06 -4.96 0.11
C VAL A 87 -11.34 -4.81 -0.74
N ARG A 88 -11.23 -4.96 -2.05
CA ARG A 88 -12.40 -4.94 -2.96
C ARG A 88 -13.39 -6.07 -2.66
N GLN A 89 -12.90 -7.25 -2.29
CA GLN A 89 -13.75 -8.39 -1.93
C GLN A 89 -14.45 -8.20 -0.57
N GLN A 90 -13.80 -7.54 0.39
CA GLN A 90 -14.39 -7.30 1.72
C GLN A 90 -15.69 -6.49 1.65
N ASP A 91 -15.77 -5.49 0.77
CA ASP A 91 -17.00 -4.71 0.58
C ASP A 91 -18.13 -5.53 -0.08
N ILE A 92 -17.79 -6.50 -0.95
CA ILE A 92 -18.78 -7.39 -1.58
C ILE A 92 -19.44 -8.30 -0.52
N ASP A 93 -18.64 -8.77 0.44
CA ASP A 93 -19.13 -9.65 1.52
C ASP A 93 -19.93 -8.87 2.59
N GLU A 94 -19.68 -7.57 2.79
CA GLU A 94 -20.47 -6.74 3.72
C GLU A 94 -21.85 -6.31 3.15
N ASP A 95 -21.98 -6.25 1.82
CA ASP A 95 -23.22 -5.86 1.11
C ASP A 95 -24.16 -7.05 0.75
N ASP A 96 -23.90 -8.27 1.24
CA ASP A 96 -24.82 -9.43 1.17
C ASP A 96 -25.57 -9.67 2.50
N PRO A 97 -26.63 -8.89 2.82
CA PRO A 97 -27.57 -9.27 3.85
C PRO A 97 -28.53 -10.31 3.25
N TYR A 98 -28.35 -11.58 3.66
CA TYR A 98 -29.31 -12.70 3.52
C TYR A 98 -30.74 -12.37 3.04
#